data_AF-A0A7C7K374-F1
#
_entry.id   AF-A0A7C7K374-F1
#
_cell.length_a   1.000
_cell.length_b   1.000
_cell.length_c   1.000
_cell.angle_alpha   90.00
_cell.angle_beta   90.00
_cell.angle_gamma   90.00
#
_symmetry.space_group_name_H-M   'P 1'
#
loop_
_entity.id
_entity.type
_entity.pdbx_description
1 polymer ?
#
loop_
_entity_poly.entity_id
_entity_poly.type
_entity_poly.pdbx_seq_one_letter_code
_entity_poly.pdbx_strand_id
1 'polypeptide(L)'
;MVIDVTLGVAQDLRWNPVYRYAVSNSKSIHDIRFIAGTKSFVNENNAGVDLYPDKFSISQNYPNPFNPQTSILISLEEMATVDLIVYNLLGKEVIRMTSGEMYPAGYHNFIWKGLNSDGKRVASGVYFYATRIMDMSGKVILNKTNKMIMVK
;
A
#
# COMPACT_ATOMS: atom_id res chain seq x y z
N MET A 1 16.34 -2.70 6.74
CA MET A 1 15.36 -2.13 5.80
C MET A 1 15.21 -3.05 4.61
N VAL A 2 13.98 -3.19 4.13
CA VAL A 2 13.73 -3.61 2.74
C VAL A 2 13.48 -2.36 1.93
N ILE A 3 14.11 -2.26 0.77
CA ILE A 3 13.87 -1.21 -0.20
C ILE A 3 13.33 -1.88 -1.44
N ASP A 4 12.11 -1.50 -1.80
CA ASP A 4 11.47 -1.91 -3.02
C ASP A 4 11.65 -0.79 -4.04
N VAL A 5 12.61 -0.98 -4.94
CA VAL A 5 12.98 0.00 -5.96
C VAL A 5 11.87 0.08 -7.01
N THR A 6 11.16 -1.02 -7.27
CA THR A 6 10.06 -1.05 -8.24
C THR A 6 8.87 -0.23 -7.77
N LEU A 7 8.56 -0.29 -6.47
CA LEU A 7 7.47 0.48 -5.87
C LEU A 7 7.91 1.86 -5.35
N GLY A 8 9.23 2.11 -5.28
CA GLY A 8 9.77 3.35 -4.73
C GLY A 8 9.47 3.53 -3.23
N VAL A 9 9.45 2.43 -2.47
CA VAL A 9 9.13 2.44 -1.04
C VAL A 9 10.15 1.67 -0.21
N ALA A 10 10.21 1.98 1.07
CA ALA A 10 11.04 1.26 2.03
C ALA A 10 10.22 0.80 3.25
N GLN A 11 10.56 -0.37 3.77
CA GLN A 11 9.98 -0.92 5.00
C GLN A 11 11.07 -1.18 6.03
N ASP A 12 10.84 -0.70 7.24
CA ASP A 12 11.65 -1.08 8.39
C ASP A 12 11.22 -2.45 8.92
N LEU A 13 12.07 -3.44 8.66
CA LEU A 13 11.85 -4.82 9.06
C LEU A 13 11.85 -5.06 10.58
N ARG A 14 12.28 -4.08 11.38
CA ARG A 14 12.21 -4.17 12.85
C ARG A 14 10.77 -4.11 13.36
N TRP A 15 9.90 -3.39 12.65
CA TRP A 15 8.49 -3.22 13.01
C TRP A 15 7.61 -4.28 12.37
N ASN A 16 7.88 -4.59 11.10
CA ASN A 16 7.23 -5.69 10.40
C ASN A 16 8.27 -6.52 9.67
N PRO A 17 8.61 -7.73 10.16
CA PRO A 17 9.67 -8.55 9.57
C PRO A 17 9.26 -9.17 8.22
N VAL A 18 8.00 -9.03 7.79
CA VAL A 18 7.50 -9.60 6.55
C VAL A 18 7.25 -8.49 5.53
N TYR A 19 7.96 -8.55 4.41
CA TYR A 19 7.67 -7.74 3.23
C TYR A 19 6.85 -8.54 2.22
N ARG A 20 5.77 -7.96 1.71
CA ARG A 20 4.95 -8.55 0.65
C ARG A 20 4.70 -7.52 -0.43
N TYR A 21 4.61 -7.99 -1.68
CA TYR A 21 4.26 -7.19 -2.84
C TYR A 21 3.38 -7.99 -3.80
N ALA A 22 2.60 -7.28 -4.61
CA ALA A 22 1.81 -7.89 -5.67
C ALA A 22 2.64 -8.01 -6.97
N VAL A 23 2.60 -9.19 -7.59
CA VAL A 23 3.19 -9.41 -8.93
C VAL A 23 2.11 -9.42 -10.00
N SER A 24 2.38 -8.79 -11.14
CA SER A 24 1.44 -8.73 -12.27
C SER A 24 1.39 -10.03 -13.09
N ASN A 25 2.53 -10.70 -13.24
CA ASN A 25 2.68 -11.99 -13.91
C ASN A 25 3.99 -12.66 -13.49
N SER A 26 4.20 -13.92 -13.90
CA SER A 26 5.40 -14.71 -13.54
C SER A 26 6.72 -14.18 -14.12
N LYS A 27 6.67 -13.25 -15.06
CA LYS A 27 7.85 -12.61 -15.68
C LYS A 27 8.12 -11.20 -15.13
N SER A 28 7.28 -10.71 -14.23
CA SER A 28 7.46 -9.37 -13.64
C SER A 28 8.69 -9.38 -12.75
N ILE A 29 9.65 -8.52 -13.07
CA ILE A 29 10.83 -8.32 -12.24
C ILE A 29 10.48 -7.29 -11.16
N HIS A 30 10.84 -7.61 -9.92
CA HIS A 30 10.69 -6.73 -8.77
C HIS A 30 12.07 -6.54 -8.13
N ASP A 31 12.58 -5.31 -8.15
CA ASP A 31 13.90 -4.99 -7.64
C ASP A 31 13.82 -4.69 -6.15
N ILE A 32 14.23 -5.68 -5.34
CA ILE A 32 14.26 -5.60 -3.88
C ILE A 32 15.70 -5.56 -3.39
N ARG A 33 15.99 -4.64 -2.46
CA ARG A 33 17.27 -4.58 -1.75
C ARG A 33 17.05 -4.77 -0.25
N PHE A 34 17.88 -5.62 0.35
CA PHE A 34 17.95 -5.78 1.79
C PHE A 34 19.19 -5.06 2.31
N ILE A 35 18.99 -4.15 3.26
CA ILE A 35 20.07 -3.35 3.82
C ILE A 35 19.99 -3.39 5.35
N ALA A 36 21.09 -3.77 5.98
CA ALA A 36 21.25 -3.78 7.42
C ALA A 36 22.52 -3.01 7.79
N GLY A 37 22.43 -2.16 8.80
CA GLY A 37 23.53 -1.30 9.22
C GLY A 37 23.06 -0.12 10.06
N THR A 38 23.97 0.84 10.28
CA THR A 38 23.64 2.10 10.94
C THR A 38 22.68 2.92 10.08
N LYS A 39 22.01 3.92 10.69
CA LYS A 39 21.13 4.83 9.95
C LYS A 39 21.85 5.52 8.79
N SER A 40 23.11 5.95 8.98
CA SER A 40 23.92 6.56 7.91
C SER A 40 24.14 5.60 6.75
N PHE A 41 24.59 4.38 7.06
CA PHE A 41 24.86 3.36 6.05
C PHE A 41 23.61 3.05 5.22
N VAL A 42 22.45 2.92 5.87
CA VAL A 42 21.21 2.61 5.16
C VAL A 42 20.76 3.79 4.29
N ASN A 43 20.88 5.04 4.78
CA ASN A 43 20.58 6.24 4.00
C ASN A 43 21.47 6.36 2.75
N GLU A 44 22.78 6.12 2.89
CA GLU A 44 23.75 6.18 1.79
C GLU A 44 23.51 5.11 0.71
N ASN A 45 22.87 4.00 1.08
CA ASN A 45 22.64 2.85 0.19
C ASN A 45 21.17 2.71 -0.22
N ASN A 46 20.35 3.76 -0.08
CA ASN A 46 18.90 3.70 -0.25
C ASN A 46 18.40 3.51 -1.70
N ALA A 47 19.30 3.38 -2.68
CA ALA A 47 18.97 3.25 -4.10
C ALA A 47 18.12 4.41 -4.66
N GLY A 48 18.21 5.61 -4.06
CA GLY A 48 17.40 6.76 -4.44
C GLY A 48 15.95 6.70 -3.94
N VAL A 49 15.59 5.69 -3.16
CA VAL A 49 14.28 5.57 -2.52
C VAL A 49 14.31 6.33 -1.20
N ASP A 50 13.35 7.23 -1.01
CA ASP A 50 13.17 7.88 0.27
C ASP A 50 12.75 6.85 1.32
N LEU A 51 13.44 6.87 2.46
CA LEU A 51 13.21 5.92 3.55
C LEU A 51 12.15 6.41 4.53
N TYR A 52 11.89 7.71 4.54
CA TYR A 52 11.03 8.38 5.51
C TYR A 52 10.15 9.38 4.76
N PRO A 53 8.90 9.01 4.43
CA PRO A 53 8.04 9.89 3.64
C PRO A 53 7.81 11.21 4.37
N ASP A 54 7.83 12.30 3.62
CA ASP A 54 7.68 13.69 4.10
C ASP A 54 6.24 14.21 4.03
N LYS A 55 5.29 13.37 3.61
CA LYS A 55 3.88 13.73 3.48
C LYS A 55 2.96 12.53 3.52
N PHE A 56 1.72 12.79 3.93
CA PHE A 56 0.61 11.87 3.76
C PHE A 56 0.25 11.73 2.29
N SER A 57 0.33 10.52 1.75
CA SER A 57 -0.04 10.28 0.36
C SER A 57 -0.55 8.88 0.11
N ILE A 58 -1.29 8.73 -0.99
CA ILE A 58 -1.76 7.44 -1.47
C ILE A 58 -1.43 7.37 -2.96
N SER A 59 -0.66 6.34 -3.30
CA SER A 59 -0.23 6.06 -4.66
C SER A 59 -1.35 5.39 -5.45
N GLN A 60 -1.25 5.46 -6.77
CA GLN A 60 -2.05 4.58 -7.61
C GLN A 60 -1.66 3.13 -7.35
N ASN A 61 -2.64 2.24 -7.32
CA ASN A 61 -2.39 0.82 -7.09
C ASN A 61 -1.48 0.25 -8.20
N TYR A 62 -0.56 -0.65 -7.83
CA TYR A 62 0.31 -1.34 -8.79
C TYR A 62 0.27 -2.86 -8.54
N PRO A 63 0.12 -3.67 -9.60
CA PRO A 63 -0.17 -3.28 -10.98
C PRO A 63 -1.58 -2.66 -11.16
N ASN A 64 -1.78 -1.90 -12.23
CA ASN A 64 -3.12 -1.48 -12.68
C ASN A 64 -3.10 -1.32 -14.22
N PRO A 65 -3.83 -2.14 -14.99
CA PRO A 65 -4.73 -3.22 -14.56
C PRO A 65 -4.04 -4.35 -13.80
N PHE A 66 -4.80 -5.14 -13.00
CA PHE A 66 -4.25 -6.22 -12.17
C PHE A 66 -5.02 -7.54 -12.29
N ASN A 67 -4.33 -8.66 -11.99
CA ASN A 67 -4.91 -10.01 -11.93
C ASN A 67 -4.11 -10.96 -11.01
N PRO A 68 -4.69 -11.56 -9.96
CA PRO A 68 -5.86 -11.11 -9.22
C PRO A 68 -5.49 -10.09 -8.13
N GLN A 69 -4.21 -9.77 -7.96
CA GLN A 69 -3.72 -9.00 -6.83
C GLN A 69 -3.08 -7.66 -7.22
N THR A 70 -3.23 -6.67 -6.36
CA THR A 70 -2.59 -5.36 -6.47
C THR A 70 -2.12 -4.86 -5.12
N SER A 71 -1.06 -4.06 -5.12
CA SER A 71 -0.58 -3.29 -3.98
C SER A 71 -1.20 -1.90 -3.97
N ILE A 72 -1.65 -1.44 -2.81
CA ILE A 72 -2.10 -0.08 -2.51
C ILE A 72 -1.12 0.48 -1.49
N LEU A 73 -0.35 1.49 -1.91
CA LEU A 73 0.71 2.08 -1.10
C LEU A 73 0.22 3.37 -0.44
N ILE A 74 0.44 3.47 0.86
CA ILE A 74 0.15 4.63 1.68
C ILE A 74 1.46 5.11 2.31
N SER A 75 1.74 6.40 2.18
CA SER A 75 2.83 7.07 2.88
C SER A 75 2.27 7.86 4.05
N LEU A 76 2.84 7.69 5.23
CA LEU A 76 2.48 8.41 6.44
C LEU A 76 3.70 9.16 6.95
N GLU A 77 3.63 10.50 6.92
CA GLU A 77 4.69 11.37 7.47
C GLU A 77 4.83 11.19 8.97
N GLU A 78 3.70 11.07 9.65
CA GLU A 78 3.61 10.81 11.09
C GLU A 78 2.67 9.64 11.36
N MET A 79 2.63 9.19 12.63
CA MET A 79 1.67 8.18 13.07
C MET A 79 0.24 8.66 12.82
N ALA A 80 -0.58 7.80 12.21
CA ALA A 80 -1.96 8.15 11.85
C ALA A 80 -2.88 6.92 11.83
N THR A 81 -4.17 7.19 11.96
CA THR A 81 -5.22 6.20 11.77
C THR A 81 -5.58 6.11 10.29
N VAL A 82 -5.70 4.88 9.77
CA VAL A 82 -6.01 4.60 8.37
C VAL A 82 -7.29 3.77 8.25
N ASP A 83 -8.22 4.25 7.44
CA ASP A 83 -9.31 3.46 6.89
C ASP A 83 -9.04 3.20 5.40
N LEU A 84 -9.19 1.95 4.96
CA LEU A 84 -9.04 1.59 3.54
C LEU A 84 -10.15 0.62 3.15
N ILE A 85 -10.97 1.01 2.20
CA ILE A 85 -12.15 0.26 1.76
C ILE A 85 -12.14 0.14 0.25
N VAL A 86 -12.44 -1.05 -0.26
CA VAL A 86 -12.64 -1.31 -1.69
C VAL A 86 -14.14 -1.34 -2.00
N TYR A 87 -14.54 -0.63 -3.05
CA TYR A 87 -15.90 -0.55 -3.57
C TYR A 87 -15.95 -1.07 -5.01
N ASN A 88 -17.11 -1.58 -5.42
CA ASN A 88 -17.40 -1.84 -6.83
C ASN A 88 -17.93 -0.57 -7.53
N LEU A 89 -18.18 -0.65 -8.84
CA LEU A 89 -18.70 0.47 -9.64
C LEU A 89 -20.04 1.03 -9.15
N LEU A 90 -20.85 0.23 -8.45
CA LEU A 90 -22.14 0.64 -7.88
C LEU A 90 -21.99 1.31 -6.49
N GLY A 91 -20.76 1.48 -6.00
CA GLY A 91 -20.49 2.03 -4.67
C GLY A 91 -20.74 1.04 -3.53
N LYS A 92 -20.99 -0.24 -3.83
CA LYS A 92 -21.12 -1.27 -2.79
C LYS A 92 -19.75 -1.65 -2.25
N GLU A 93 -19.63 -1.66 -0.93
CA GLU A 93 -18.43 -2.15 -0.23
C GLU A 93 -18.18 -3.61 -0.62
N VAL A 94 -16.97 -3.88 -1.11
CA VAL A 94 -16.49 -5.19 -1.51
C VAL A 94 -15.72 -5.83 -0.37
N ILE A 95 -14.79 -5.07 0.22
CA ILE A 95 -14.00 -5.48 1.37
C ILE A 95 -13.41 -4.23 2.05
N ARG A 96 -13.29 -4.29 3.37
CA ARG A 96 -12.51 -3.35 4.17
C ARG A 96 -11.16 -3.95 4.50
N MET A 97 -10.08 -3.27 4.13
CA MET A 97 -8.71 -3.75 4.32
C MET A 97 -8.13 -3.33 5.67
N THR A 98 -8.51 -2.16 6.16
CA THR A 98 -8.26 -1.70 7.54
C THR A 98 -9.39 -0.77 7.97
N SER A 99 -9.68 -0.76 9.27
CA SER A 99 -10.82 -0.06 9.87
C SER A 99 -10.40 0.69 11.13
N GLY A 100 -9.92 1.91 10.97
CA GLY A 100 -9.54 2.79 12.06
C GLY A 100 -8.31 2.31 12.83
N GLU A 101 -7.44 1.50 12.22
CA GLU A 101 -6.21 1.04 12.85
C GLU A 101 -5.13 2.12 12.77
N MET A 102 -4.28 2.18 13.79
CA MET A 102 -3.17 3.12 13.87
C MET A 102 -1.91 2.51 13.28
N TYR A 103 -1.24 3.28 12.43
CA TYR A 103 -0.01 2.89 11.77
C TYR A 103 1.11 3.88 12.11
N PRO A 104 2.35 3.41 12.32
CA PRO A 104 3.50 4.30 12.55
C PRO A 104 3.83 5.09 11.27
N ALA A 105 4.63 6.15 11.42
CA ALA A 105 5.22 6.85 10.27
C ALA A 105 5.99 5.86 9.36
N GLY A 106 5.92 6.09 8.05
CA GLY A 106 6.55 5.22 7.05
C GLY A 106 5.63 4.83 5.90
N TYR A 107 6.09 3.88 5.08
CA TYR A 107 5.34 3.32 3.97
C TYR A 107 4.59 2.06 4.40
N HIS A 108 3.32 1.97 4.01
CA HIS A 108 2.44 0.84 4.29
C HIS A 108 1.88 0.27 2.98
N ASN A 109 2.03 -1.04 2.79
CA ASN A 109 1.57 -1.75 1.59
C ASN A 109 0.39 -2.65 1.90
N PHE A 110 -0.78 -2.30 1.38
CA PHE A 110 -1.99 -3.09 1.48
C PHE A 110 -2.16 -3.92 0.20
N ILE A 111 -2.18 -5.25 0.32
CA ILE A 111 -2.36 -6.15 -0.84
C ILE A 111 -3.80 -6.61 -0.91
N TRP A 112 -4.53 -6.14 -1.93
CA TRP A 112 -5.83 -6.69 -2.24
C TRP A 112 -5.69 -7.85 -3.21
N LYS A 113 -6.25 -9.01 -2.85
CA LYS A 113 -6.15 -10.26 -3.63
C LYS A 113 -7.33 -10.47 -4.61
N GLY A 114 -8.11 -9.43 -4.88
CA GLY A 114 -9.31 -9.53 -5.71
C GLY A 114 -10.42 -10.37 -5.07
N LEU A 115 -10.51 -10.33 -3.74
CA LEU A 115 -11.51 -11.06 -2.94
C LEU A 115 -12.50 -10.09 -2.29
N ASN A 116 -13.74 -10.52 -2.12
CA ASN A 116 -14.73 -9.82 -1.29
C ASN A 116 -14.60 -10.22 0.19
N SER A 117 -15.45 -9.66 1.06
CA SER A 117 -15.53 -9.97 2.50
C SER A 117 -15.76 -11.46 2.81
N ASP A 118 -16.40 -12.21 1.91
CA ASP A 118 -16.66 -13.64 2.07
C ASP A 118 -15.48 -14.52 1.59
N GLY A 119 -14.35 -13.91 1.21
CA GLY A 119 -13.20 -14.60 0.64
C GLY A 119 -13.40 -15.10 -0.79
N LYS A 120 -14.48 -14.70 -1.47
CA LYS A 120 -14.79 -15.10 -2.85
C LYS A 120 -14.15 -14.14 -3.84
N ARG A 121 -13.63 -14.68 -4.95
CA ARG A 121 -13.07 -13.88 -6.05
C ARG A 121 -14.14 -12.99 -6.66
N VAL A 122 -13.81 -11.72 -6.83
CA VAL A 122 -14.67 -10.77 -7.54
C VAL A 122 -14.52 -10.93 -9.06
N ALA A 123 -15.45 -10.35 -9.82
CA ALA A 123 -15.41 -10.36 -11.28
C ALA A 123 -14.39 -9.34 -11.82
N SER A 124 -13.95 -9.51 -13.06
CA SER A 124 -13.23 -8.45 -13.78
C SER A 124 -14.10 -7.21 -13.89
N GLY A 125 -13.50 -6.03 -13.85
CA GLY A 125 -14.24 -4.77 -13.90
C GLY A 125 -13.53 -3.63 -13.20
N VAL A 126 -14.26 -2.53 -13.06
CA VAL A 126 -13.79 -1.32 -12.38
C VAL A 126 -14.15 -1.40 -10.90
N TYR A 127 -13.14 -1.12 -10.08
CA TYR A 127 -13.25 -1.00 -8.63
C TYR A 127 -12.66 0.33 -8.19
N PHE A 128 -13.00 0.74 -6.98
CA PHE A 128 -12.41 1.91 -6.34
C PHE A 128 -11.86 1.50 -4.99
N TYR A 129 -10.75 2.09 -4.57
CA TYR A 129 -10.39 2.10 -3.16
C TYR A 129 -10.53 3.52 -2.64
N ALA A 130 -11.18 3.66 -1.50
CA ALA A 130 -11.24 4.90 -0.77
C ALA A 130 -10.42 4.76 0.51
N THR A 131 -9.65 5.80 0.79
CA THR A 131 -8.79 5.85 1.96
C THR A 131 -9.07 7.13 2.72
N ARG A 132 -9.16 7.00 4.04
CA ARG A 132 -9.23 8.13 4.96
C ARG A 132 -8.08 8.01 5.95
N ILE A 133 -7.33 9.09 6.11
CA ILE A 133 -6.22 9.20 7.06
C ILE A 133 -6.57 10.27 8.08
N MET A 134 -6.45 9.94 9.36
CA MET A 134 -6.74 10.83 10.48
C MET A 134 -5.52 10.95 11.38
N ASP A 135 -5.25 12.16 11.88
CA ASP A 135 -4.22 12.36 12.89
C ASP A 135 -4.67 11.81 14.26
N MET A 136 -3.77 11.89 15.24
CA MET A 136 -4.01 11.42 16.61
C MET A 136 -5.16 12.16 17.32
N SER A 137 -5.58 13.33 16.83
CA SER A 137 -6.72 14.09 17.37
C SER A 137 -8.06 13.68 16.71
N GLY A 138 -8.02 12.82 15.70
CA GLY A 138 -9.19 12.40 14.92
C GLY A 138 -9.52 13.35 13.77
N LYS A 139 -8.69 14.36 13.50
CA LYS A 139 -8.88 15.26 12.35
C LYS A 139 -8.49 14.54 11.07
N VAL A 140 -9.32 14.66 10.03
CA VAL A 140 -9.04 14.10 8.71
C VAL A 140 -7.93 14.89 8.04
N ILE A 141 -6.80 14.23 7.82
CA ILE A 141 -5.65 14.79 7.09
C ILE A 141 -5.85 14.59 5.59
N LEU A 142 -6.33 13.41 5.21
CA LEU A 142 -6.46 13.02 3.81
C LEU A 142 -7.69 12.15 3.61
N ASN A 143 -8.45 12.43 2.56
CA ASN A 143 -9.54 11.59 2.08
C ASN A 143 -9.44 11.50 0.56
N LYS A 144 -9.21 10.31 0.01
CA LYS A 144 -8.95 10.12 -1.42
C LYS A 144 -9.59 8.84 -1.93
N THR A 145 -10.01 8.87 -3.18
CA THR A 145 -10.52 7.71 -3.89
C THR A 145 -9.78 7.54 -5.20
N ASN A 146 -9.39 6.31 -5.50
CA ASN A 146 -8.63 5.95 -6.68
C ASN A 146 -9.31 4.78 -7.41
N LYS A 147 -9.24 4.80 -8.75
CA LYS A 147 -9.83 3.79 -9.62
C LYS A 147 -8.84 2.65 -9.90
N MET A 148 -9.31 1.42 -9.80
CA MET A 148 -8.59 0.19 -10.16
C MET A 148 -9.31 -0.56 -11.27
N ILE A 149 -8.56 -1.26 -12.12
CA ILE A 149 -9.10 -2.11 -13.18
C ILE A 149 -8.63 -3.55 -12.91
N MET A 150 -9.57 -4.44 -12.61
CA MET A 150 -9.29 -5.87 -12.47
C MET A 150 -9.57 -6.58 -13.79
N VAL A 151 -8.60 -7.36 -14.26
CA VAL A 151 -8.74 -8.24 -15.43
C VAL A 151 -8.53 -9.68 -15.00
N LYS A 152 -9.24 -10.63 -15.62
CA LYS A 152 -9.04 -12.08 -15.37
C LYS A 152 -8.30 -12.68 -16.54
#